data_AF-A0A4C1Y110-F1
#
_entry.id   AF-A0A4C1Y110-F1
#
_cell.length_a   1.000
_cell.length_b   1.000
_cell.length_c   1.000
_cell.angle_alpha   90.00
_cell.angle_beta   90.00
_cell.angle_gamma   90.00
#
_symmetry.space_group_name_H-M   'P 1'
#
loop_
_entity.id
_entity.type
_entity.pdbx_description
1 polymer ?
#
loop_
_entity_poly.entity_id
_entity_poly.type
_entity_poly.pdbx_seq_one_letter_code
_entity_poly.pdbx_strand_id
1 'polypeptide(L)'
;MRQCERFADEKKVDVIELIAKCTKDLRHIATEELYDLVLDVYQRNDDCDNALALWYKMQEADVVPSKKFVQNICSMLKANNKNLPLELISLLDKETRSKILNQ
;
A
#
# COMPACT_ATOMS: atom_id res chain seq x y z
N MET A 1 -11.09 10.32 8.69
CA MET A 1 -10.67 8.94 8.36
C MET A 1 -11.49 7.82 9.00
N ARG A 2 -12.18 8.00 10.14
CA ARG A 2 -12.97 6.93 10.81
C ARG A 2 -13.94 6.12 9.92
N GLN A 3 -14.46 6.71 8.84
CA GLN A 3 -15.34 6.01 7.90
C GLN A 3 -14.58 5.04 6.99
N CYS A 4 -13.37 5.39 6.55
CA CYS A 4 -12.52 4.51 5.72
C CYS A 4 -12.00 3.32 6.53
N GLU A 5 -11.64 3.55 7.80
CA GLU A 5 -11.29 2.50 8.75
C GLU A 5 -12.45 1.50 8.91
N ARG A 6 -13.68 2.00 9.09
CA ARG A 6 -14.86 1.12 9.17
C ARG A 6 -15.11 0.35 7.87
N PHE A 7 -14.90 0.97 6.70
CA PHE A 7 -15.00 0.24 5.43
C PHE A 7 -13.94 -0.85 5.29
N ALA A 8 -12.75 -0.65 5.85
CA ALA A 8 -11.71 -1.68 5.88
C ALA A 8 -12.14 -2.85 6.77
N ASP A 9 -12.75 -2.58 7.93
CA ASP A 9 -13.30 -3.61 8.81
C ASP A 9 -14.45 -4.39 8.15
N GLU A 10 -15.29 -3.70 7.36
CA GLU A 10 -16.37 -4.29 6.57
C GLU A 10 -15.89 -4.93 5.24
N LYS A 11 -14.57 -4.98 4.98
CA LYS A 11 -13.97 -5.49 3.74
C LYS A 11 -14.47 -4.81 2.45
N LYS A 12 -14.94 -3.56 2.54
CA LYS A 12 -15.41 -2.76 1.41
C LYS A 12 -14.25 -2.07 0.70
N VAL A 13 -13.31 -2.87 0.21
CA VAL A 13 -12.08 -2.39 -0.42
C VAL A 13 -12.37 -1.52 -1.66
N ASP A 14 -13.31 -1.94 -2.51
CA ASP A 14 -13.68 -1.21 -3.72
C ASP A 14 -14.12 0.24 -3.44
N VAL A 15 -14.79 0.45 -2.30
CA VAL A 15 -15.25 1.78 -1.87
C VAL A 15 -14.06 2.65 -1.47
N ILE A 16 -13.07 2.08 -0.79
CA ILE A 16 -11.85 2.79 -0.38
C ILE A 16 -11.00 3.13 -1.61
N GLU A 17 -10.87 2.19 -2.55
CA GLU A 17 -10.17 2.43 -3.83
C GLU A 17 -10.85 3.53 -4.65
N LEU A 18 -12.19 3.54 -4.72
CA LEU A 18 -12.94 4.58 -5.41
C LEU A 18 -12.72 5.96 -4.77
N ILE A 19 -12.73 6.04 -3.43
CA ILE A 19 -12.42 7.28 -2.72
C ILE A 19 -11.01 7.74 -3.08
N ALA A 20 -10.00 6.86 -2.96
CA ALA A 20 -8.61 7.18 -3.29
C ALA A 20 -8.46 7.73 -4.73
N LYS A 21 -9.14 7.10 -5.69
CA LYS A 21 -9.16 7.55 -7.09
C LYS A 21 -9.80 8.92 -7.26
N CYS A 22 -10.93 9.18 -6.59
CA CYS A 22 -11.63 10.46 -6.68
C CYS A 22 -10.90 11.60 -5.96
N THR A 23 -10.07 11.28 -4.96
CA THR A 23 -9.44 12.27 -4.11
C THR A 23 -7.99 12.60 -4.50
N LYS A 24 -7.41 11.88 -5.47
CA LYS A 24 -5.99 12.00 -5.85
C LYS A 24 -5.54 13.43 -6.22
N ASP A 25 -6.45 14.25 -6.76
CA ASP A 25 -6.16 15.61 -7.22
C ASP A 25 -6.49 16.68 -6.14
N LEU A 26 -6.99 16.25 -4.98
CA LEU A 26 -7.34 17.14 -3.86
C LEU A 26 -6.12 17.30 -2.94
N ARG A 27 -5.60 18.53 -2.82
CA ARG A 27 -4.34 18.88 -2.12
C ARG A 27 -4.26 18.57 -0.62
N HIS A 28 -5.21 17.85 -0.04
CA HIS A 28 -5.29 17.61 1.40
C HIS A 28 -5.69 16.18 1.80
N ILE A 29 -5.74 15.25 0.84
CA ILE A 29 -6.05 13.85 1.15
C ILE A 29 -4.79 13.03 0.93
N ALA A 30 -4.26 12.49 2.04
CA ALA A 30 -3.17 11.53 2.05
C ALA A 30 -3.67 10.23 1.39
N THR A 31 -3.64 10.20 0.07
CA THR A 31 -4.17 9.12 -0.76
C THR A 31 -3.40 7.82 -0.48
N GLU A 32 -2.11 7.94 -0.13
CA GLU A 32 -1.26 6.86 0.36
C GLU A 32 -1.80 6.18 1.63
N GLU A 33 -2.44 6.91 2.55
CA GLU A 33 -3.03 6.33 3.76
C GLU A 33 -4.26 5.47 3.46
N LEU A 34 -4.99 5.78 2.37
CA LEU A 34 -6.10 4.94 1.91
C LEU A 34 -5.60 3.61 1.34
N TYR A 35 -4.49 3.64 0.60
CA TYR A 35 -3.85 2.42 0.11
C TYR A 35 -3.26 1.57 1.24
N ASP A 36 -2.74 2.19 2.30
CA ASP A 36 -2.33 1.48 3.52
C ASP A 36 -3.51 0.73 4.16
N LEU A 37 -4.69 1.37 4.26
CA LEU A 37 -5.90 0.72 4.79
C LEU A 37 -6.33 -0.47 3.93
N VAL A 38 -6.25 -0.36 2.61
CA VAL A 38 -6.59 -1.46 1.70
C VAL A 38 -5.61 -2.62 1.87
N LEU A 39 -4.31 -2.35 1.94
CA LEU A 39 -3.29 -3.37 2.17
C LEU A 39 -3.50 -4.08 3.52
N ASP A 40 -3.87 -3.34 4.58
CA ASP A 40 -4.17 -3.92 5.88
C ASP A 40 -5.34 -4.93 5.79
N VAL A 41 -6.33 -4.71 4.92
CA VAL A 41 -7.42 -5.70 4.66
C VAL A 41 -6.88 -6.96 3.99
N TYR A 42 -6.05 -6.81 2.95
CA TYR A 42 -5.48 -7.96 2.24
C TYR A 42 -4.53 -8.77 3.14
N GLN A 43 -3.74 -8.12 3.98
CA GLN A 43 -2.89 -8.79 4.98
C GLN A 43 -3.72 -9.63 5.95
N ARG A 44 -4.83 -9.11 6.48
CA ARG A 44 -5.71 -9.88 7.38
C ARG A 44 -6.34 -11.11 6.74
N ASN A 45 -6.46 -11.12 5.40
CA ASN A 45 -7.04 -12.23 4.65
C ASN A 45 -5.97 -13.12 3.98
N ASP A 46 -4.68 -12.84 4.19
CA ASP A 46 -3.55 -13.48 3.50
C ASP A 46 -3.66 -13.44 1.96
N ASP A 47 -4.27 -12.37 1.44
CA ASP A 47 -4.60 -12.22 0.02
C ASP A 47 -3.45 -11.55 -0.75
N CYS A 48 -2.37 -12.31 -1.00
CA CYS A 48 -1.18 -11.79 -1.66
C CYS A 48 -1.42 -11.33 -3.10
N ASP A 49 -2.33 -11.98 -3.82
CA ASP A 49 -2.56 -11.68 -5.22
C ASP A 49 -3.23 -10.30 -5.36
N ASN A 50 -4.23 -10.01 -4.53
CA ASN A 50 -4.84 -8.67 -4.52
C ASN A 50 -3.91 -7.60 -3.90
N ALA A 51 -3.07 -7.95 -2.93
CA ALA A 51 -2.04 -7.02 -2.43
C ALA A 51 -1.05 -6.62 -3.53
N LEU A 52 -0.63 -7.57 -4.37
CA LEU A 52 0.26 -7.29 -5.50
C LEU A 52 -0.45 -6.50 -6.61
N ALA A 53 -1.72 -6.81 -6.88
CA ALA A 53 -2.53 -6.03 -7.81
C ALA A 53 -2.69 -4.56 -7.35
N LEU A 54 -2.88 -4.33 -6.04
CA LEU A 54 -2.93 -2.99 -5.45
C LEU A 54 -1.64 -2.20 -5.69
N TRP A 55 -0.48 -2.85 -5.54
CA TRP A 55 0.82 -2.25 -5.84
C TRP A 55 0.89 -1.74 -7.29
N TYR A 56 0.51 -2.57 -8.27
CA TYR A 56 0.52 -2.16 -9.66
C TYR A 56 -0.46 -1.02 -9.94
N LYS A 57 -1.67 -1.05 -9.36
CA LYS A 57 -2.63 0.04 -9.46
C LYS A 57 -2.06 1.37 -8.95
N MET A 58 -1.31 1.36 -7.85
CA MET A 58 -0.65 2.57 -7.34
C MET A 58 0.38 3.12 -8.33
N GLN A 59 1.16 2.25 -8.98
CA GLN A 59 2.12 2.67 -10.01
C GLN A 59 1.41 3.28 -11.22
N GLU A 60 0.35 2.64 -11.72
CA GLU A 60 -0.46 3.16 -12.84
C GLU A 60 -1.13 4.50 -12.53
N ALA A 61 -1.44 4.75 -11.25
CA ALA A 61 -2.05 5.98 -10.78
C ALA A 61 -1.05 7.08 -10.38
N ASP A 62 0.27 6.85 -10.59
CA ASP A 62 1.37 7.72 -10.15
C ASP A 62 1.32 8.05 -8.64
N VAL A 63 0.80 7.11 -7.83
CA VAL A 63 0.71 7.27 -6.38
C VAL A 63 2.01 6.79 -5.74
N VAL A 64 2.68 7.70 -5.03
CA VAL A 64 3.86 7.34 -4.24
C VAL A 64 3.41 6.55 -2.99
N PRO A 65 3.87 5.30 -2.82
CA PRO A 65 3.51 4.50 -1.66
C PRO A 65 4.10 5.07 -0.37
N SER A 66 3.39 4.87 0.75
CA SER A 66 3.94 5.18 2.06
C SER A 66 5.07 4.21 2.42
N LYS A 67 5.92 4.62 3.36
CA LYS A 67 6.96 3.75 3.93
C LYS A 67 6.35 2.49 4.57
N LYS A 68 5.22 2.63 5.27
CA LYS A 68 4.49 1.53 5.90
C LYS A 68 4.03 0.55 4.83
N PHE A 69 3.45 1.04 3.74
CA PHE A 69 3.01 0.24 2.61
C PHE A 69 4.12 -0.68 2.11
N VAL A 70 5.28 -0.10 1.77
CA VAL A 70 6.42 -0.83 1.17
C VAL A 70 6.90 -1.94 2.11
N GLN A 71 7.03 -1.66 3.41
CA GLN A 71 7.44 -2.66 4.40
C GLN A 71 6.42 -3.79 4.54
N ASN A 72 5.14 -3.45 4.61
CA ASN A 72 4.05 -4.39 4.83
C ASN A 72 3.88 -5.35 3.65
N ILE A 73 3.82 -4.82 2.42
CA ILE A 73 3.66 -5.65 1.23
C ILE A 73 4.90 -6.51 0.98
N CYS A 74 6.11 -5.98 1.21
CA CYS A 74 7.33 -6.80 1.12
C CYS A 74 7.32 -7.97 2.09
N SER A 75 6.91 -7.71 3.34
CA SER A 75 6.85 -8.74 4.38
C SER A 75 5.81 -9.81 4.04
N MET A 76 4.64 -9.40 3.56
CA MET A 76 3.55 -10.28 3.16
C MET A 76 3.95 -11.20 1.99
N LEU A 77 4.56 -10.64 0.93
CA LEU A 77 4.97 -11.42 -0.23
C LEU A 77 6.10 -12.41 0.11
N LYS A 78 7.06 -12.01 0.95
CA LYS A 78 8.13 -12.90 1.44
C LYS A 78 7.57 -14.06 2.26
N ALA A 79 6.66 -13.78 3.19
CA ALA A 79 6.03 -14.81 4.02
C ALA A 79 5.29 -15.87 3.19
N ASN A 80 4.73 -15.45 2.06
CA ASN A 80 4.00 -16.31 1.13
C ASN A 80 4.85 -16.88 -0.02
N ASN A 81 6.18 -16.75 0.03
CA ASN A 81 7.11 -17.20 -1.01
C ASN A 81 6.76 -16.64 -2.42
N LYS A 82 6.16 -15.45 -2.49
CA LYS A 82 5.86 -14.75 -3.75
C LYS A 82 7.06 -13.91 -4.19
N ASN A 83 7.21 -13.75 -5.50
CA ASN A 83 8.25 -12.89 -6.05
C ASN A 83 7.97 -11.41 -5.74
N LEU A 84 9.03 -10.70 -5.36
CA LEU A 84 8.99 -9.25 -5.15
C LEU A 84 9.32 -8.54 -6.47
N PRO A 85 8.49 -7.59 -6.93
CA PRO A 85 8.83 -6.72 -8.05
C PRO A 85 10.15 -5.97 -7.81
N LEU A 86 10.96 -5.77 -8.85
CA LEU A 86 12.27 -5.12 -8.75
C LEU A 86 12.16 -3.67 -8.25
N GLU A 87 11.11 -2.97 -8.68
CA GLU A 87 10.80 -1.60 -8.27
C GLU A 87 10.53 -1.52 -6.77
N LEU A 88 9.78 -2.49 -6.25
CA LEU A 88 9.46 -2.60 -4.83
C LEU A 88 10.71 -2.90 -3.99
N ILE A 89 11.60 -3.79 -4.47
CA ILE A 89 12.90 -4.05 -3.84
C ILE A 89 13.75 -2.76 -3.80
N SER A 90 13.79 -2.01 -4.91
CA SER A 90 14.53 -0.75 -4.99
C SER A 90 14.03 0.28 -3.96
N LEU A 91 12.72 0.36 -3.74
CA LEU A 91 12.14 1.25 -2.73
C LEU A 91 12.51 0.84 -1.30
N LEU A 92 12.48 -0.46 -1.00
CA LEU A 92 12.88 -0.98 0.31
C LEU A 92 14.37 -0.70 0.60
N ASP A 93 15.23 -0.84 -0.41
CA ASP A 93 16.67 -0.56 -0.30
C ASP A 93 16.97 0.92 -0.08
N LYS A 94 16.27 1.81 -0.80
CA LYS A 94 16.37 3.27 -0.63
C LYS A 94 16.02 3.64 0.81
N GLU A 95 14.94 3.06 1.34
CA GLU A 95 14.51 3.31 2.71
C GLU A 95 15.56 2.84 3.75
N THR A 96 16.18 1.69 3.51
CA THR A 96 17.21 1.14 4.39
C THR A 96 18.48 2.01 4.38
N ARG A 97 18.89 2.51 3.21
CA ARG A 97 20.05 3.42 3.08
C ARG A 97 19.81 4.77 3.74
N SER A 98 18.61 5.34 3.63
CA SER A 98 18.26 6.59 4.31
C SER A 98 18.29 6.50 5.84
N LYS A 99 18.15 5.30 6.43
CA LYS A 99 18.31 5.10 7.88
C LYS A 99 19.79 5.10 8.31
N ILE A 100 20.69 4.63 7.45
CA ILE A 100 22.13 4.53 7.73
C ILE A 100 22.81 5.92 7.63
N LEU A 101 22.34 6.78 6.73
CA LEU A 101 22.91 8.12 6.52
C LEU A 101 22.48 9.17 7.56
N ASN A 102 21.49 8.86 8.40
CA ASN A 102 20.93 9.77 9.41
C ASN A 102 21.28 9.34 10.86
N GLN A 103 22.28 8.48 11.04
CA GLN A 103 22.86 8.07 12.33
C GLN A 103 24.32 8.48 12.39
#